data_AF-Q93HV9-F1
#
_entry.id   AF-Q93HV9-F1
#
_cell.length_a   1.000
_cell.length_b   1.000
_cell.length_c   1.000
_cell.angle_alpha   90.00
_cell.angle_beta   90.00
_cell.angle_gamma   90.00
#
_symmetry.space_group_name_H-M   'P 1'
#
loop_
_entity.id
_entity.type
_entity.pdbx_description
1 polymer ?
#
loop_
_entity_poly.entity_id
_entity_poly.type
_entity_poly.pdbx_seq_one_letter_code
_entity_poly.pdbx_strand_id
1 'polypeptide(L)'
;AGELVWPMPLPEELRPTLDSQVADLANIGERHGGMMTAAVFLREFVGKDKAGEQIPWAHIDIAGPSFNNGRPYGYTHKQGTGCTVRTLVAYVEDILAAA
;
A
#
# COMPACT_ATOMS: atom_id res chain seq x y z
N ALA A 1 -2.81 -4.61 16.21
CA ALA A 1 -4.16 -5.11 15.84
C ALA A 1 -4.27 -6.62 15.54
N GLY A 2 -3.18 -7.39 15.45
CA GLY A 2 -3.25 -8.84 15.18
C GLY A 2 -3.49 -9.21 13.71
N GLU A 3 -3.08 -8.34 12.77
CA GLU A 3 -3.14 -8.56 11.33
C GLU A 3 -1.72 -8.66 10.77
N LEU A 4 -1.51 -9.57 9.82
CA LEU A 4 -0.19 -9.80 9.23
C LEU A 4 0.07 -8.76 8.14
N VAL A 5 1.22 -8.11 8.20
CA VAL A 5 1.68 -7.11 7.22
C VAL A 5 3.18 -7.32 6.96
N TRP A 6 3.62 -6.96 5.76
CA TRP A 6 5.04 -6.95 5.39
C TRP A 6 5.41 -5.54 4.92
N PRO A 7 6.38 -4.85 5.56
CA PRO A 7 6.91 -3.58 5.06
C PRO A 7 7.77 -3.84 3.81
N MET A 8 7.17 -3.70 2.65
CA MET A 8 7.84 -3.96 1.38
C MET A 8 8.76 -2.79 1.00
N PRO A 9 10.03 -3.06 0.64
CA PRO A 9 10.92 -2.00 0.19
C PRO A 9 10.47 -1.47 -1.18
N LEU A 10 10.81 -0.22 -1.47
CA LEU A 10 10.64 0.40 -2.79
C LEU A 10 12.02 0.80 -3.34
N PRO A 11 12.78 -0.14 -3.93
CA PRO A 11 14.05 0.17 -4.59
C PRO A 11 13.91 1.27 -5.64
N GLU A 12 14.94 2.10 -5.78
CA GLU A 12 14.93 3.25 -6.70
C GLU A 12 14.90 2.82 -8.17
N GLU A 13 15.44 1.64 -8.46
CA GLU A 13 15.52 1.02 -9.78
C GLU A 13 14.15 0.66 -10.37
N LEU A 14 13.10 0.61 -9.53
CA LEU A 14 11.74 0.36 -9.99
C LEU A 14 11.15 1.55 -10.75
N ARG A 15 11.55 2.79 -10.44
CA ARG A 15 10.94 3.98 -11.05
C ARG A 15 11.20 4.09 -12.55
N PRO A 16 12.42 3.89 -13.09
CA PRO A 16 12.68 3.90 -14.52
C PRO A 16 11.84 2.88 -15.31
N THR A 17 11.39 1.80 -14.68
CA THR A 17 10.54 0.80 -15.34
C THR A 17 9.16 1.35 -15.74
N LEU A 18 8.77 2.50 -15.19
CA LEU A 18 7.52 3.20 -15.49
C LEU A 18 7.69 4.33 -16.52
N ASP A 19 8.87 4.49 -17.13
CA ASP A 19 9.06 5.52 -18.14
C ASP A 19 8.25 5.23 -19.40
N SER A 20 7.63 6.27 -19.96
CA SER A 20 6.83 6.20 -21.18
C SER A 20 7.46 7.06 -22.27
N GLN A 21 7.40 6.59 -23.52
CA GLN A 21 7.91 7.33 -24.68
C GLN A 21 6.99 8.48 -25.11
N VAL A 22 5.75 8.51 -24.60
CA VAL A 22 4.68 9.41 -25.08
C VAL A 22 4.02 10.17 -23.94
N ALA A 23 4.00 9.61 -22.73
CA ALA A 23 3.36 10.20 -21.55
C ALA A 23 4.39 10.42 -20.44
N ASP A 24 3.99 11.14 -19.39
CA ASP A 24 4.86 11.40 -18.24
C ASP A 24 5.18 10.12 -17.43
N LEU A 25 4.26 9.15 -17.45
CA LEU A 25 4.37 7.90 -16.69
C LEU A 25 3.54 6.79 -17.33
N ALA A 26 4.09 5.58 -17.42
CA ALA A 26 3.36 4.37 -17.77
C ALA A 26 2.63 3.81 -16.54
N ASN A 27 1.45 3.20 -16.71
CA ASN A 27 0.70 2.59 -15.61
C ASN A 27 1.13 1.15 -15.28
N ILE A 28 2.01 0.58 -16.09
CA ILE A 28 2.55 -0.77 -15.96
C ILE A 28 4.05 -0.68 -16.24
N GLY A 29 4.87 -1.24 -15.34
CA GLY A 29 6.31 -1.38 -15.53
C GLY A 29 6.71 -2.84 -15.70
N GLU A 30 7.77 -3.26 -15.01
CA GLU A 30 8.28 -4.63 -15.10
C GLU A 30 7.28 -5.72 -14.66
N ARG A 31 7.42 -6.91 -15.25
CA ARG A 31 6.58 -8.08 -14.97
C ARG A 31 6.74 -8.60 -13.53
N HIS A 32 7.94 -8.54 -12.99
CA HIS A 32 8.25 -9.04 -11.65
C HIS A 32 8.16 -7.91 -10.63
N GLY A 33 7.57 -8.19 -9.47
CA GLY A 33 7.40 -7.16 -8.43
C GLY A 33 6.30 -6.15 -8.71
N GLY A 34 5.27 -6.51 -9.48
CA GLY A 34 4.18 -5.59 -9.87
C GLY A 34 3.52 -4.81 -8.71
N MET A 35 3.38 -5.41 -7.53
CA MET A 35 2.91 -4.69 -6.32
C MET A 35 3.84 -3.54 -5.91
N MET A 36 5.17 -3.71 -6.02
CA MET A 36 6.15 -2.68 -5.69
C MET A 36 6.14 -1.60 -6.77
N THR A 37 6.09 -1.98 -8.04
CA THR A 37 5.98 -1.05 -9.17
C THR A 37 4.69 -0.22 -9.10
N ALA A 38 3.57 -0.84 -8.70
CA ALA A 38 2.32 -0.12 -8.46
C ALA A 38 2.43 0.88 -7.29
N ALA A 39 3.10 0.50 -6.20
CA ALA A 39 3.36 1.42 -5.10
C ALA A 39 4.26 2.60 -5.53
N VAL A 40 5.29 2.36 -6.35
CA VAL A 40 6.12 3.43 -6.93
C VAL A 40 5.28 4.33 -7.82
N PHE A 41 4.40 3.78 -8.67
CA PHE A 41 3.48 4.58 -9.48
C PHE A 41 2.62 5.52 -8.62
N LEU A 42 2.02 5.01 -7.53
CA LEU A 42 1.21 5.83 -6.63
C LEU A 42 2.02 6.94 -5.93
N ARG A 43 3.30 6.67 -5.59
CA ARG A 43 4.18 7.63 -4.94
C ARG A 43 4.41 8.89 -5.77
N GLU A 44 4.44 8.79 -7.11
CA GLU A 44 4.64 9.93 -8.02
C GLU A 44 3.52 10.98 -7.92
N PHE A 45 2.36 10.61 -7.35
CA PHE A 45 1.22 11.52 -7.14
C PHE A 45 1.14 12.06 -5.70
N VAL A 46 2.05 11.66 -4.81
CA VAL A 46 2.10 12.18 -3.44
C VAL A 46 2.78 13.55 -3.45
N GLY A 47 1.96 14.59 -3.39
CA GLY A 47 2.41 15.96 -3.42
C GLY A 47 3.07 16.45 -2.12
N LYS A 48 3.24 17.77 -2.08
CA LYS A 48 3.69 18.51 -0.90
C LYS A 48 2.50 19.09 -0.15
N ASP A 49 2.66 19.29 1.14
CA ASP A 49 1.67 19.96 1.98
C ASP A 49 1.65 21.48 1.74
N LYS A 50 0.84 22.20 2.51
CA LYS A 50 0.70 23.66 2.38
C LYS A 50 1.96 24.44 2.76
N ALA A 51 2.87 23.82 3.52
CA ALA A 51 4.15 24.41 3.89
C ALA A 51 5.25 24.10 2.86
N GLY A 52 4.96 23.24 1.87
CA GLY A 52 5.93 22.81 0.86
C GLY A 52 6.74 21.58 1.26
N GLU A 53 6.37 20.91 2.36
CA GLU A 53 7.00 19.70 2.86
C GLU A 53 6.40 18.44 2.21
N GLN A 54 7.21 17.39 2.06
CA GLN A 54 6.72 16.13 1.48
C GLN A 54 5.64 15.52 2.39
N ILE A 55 4.48 15.20 1.83
CA ILE A 55 3.41 14.55 2.59
C ILE A 55 3.88 13.15 3.03
N PRO A 56 3.93 12.83 4.34
CA PRO A 56 4.18 11.48 4.79
C PRO A 56 3.10 10.54 4.27
N TRP A 57 3.50 9.43 3.67
CA TRP A 57 2.58 8.55 2.95
C TRP A 57 2.92 7.08 3.17
N ALA A 58 1.86 6.28 3.23
CA ALA A 58 1.93 4.83 3.20
C ALA A 58 0.84 4.30 2.26
N HIS A 59 1.17 3.22 1.55
CA HIS A 59 0.22 2.43 0.77
C HIS A 59 0.15 1.01 1.34
N ILE A 60 -1.07 0.50 1.50
CA ILE A 60 -1.32 -0.84 2.01
C ILE A 60 -2.06 -1.62 0.92
N ASP A 61 -1.34 -2.52 0.25
CA ASP A 61 -1.95 -3.45 -0.72
C ASP A 61 -2.60 -4.62 0.03
N ILE A 62 -3.93 -4.74 -0.14
CA ILE A 62 -4.76 -5.75 0.52
C ILE A 62 -5.39 -6.74 -0.45
N ALA A 63 -4.93 -6.81 -1.71
CA ALA A 63 -5.56 -7.62 -2.76
C ALA A 63 -5.76 -9.08 -2.33
N GLY A 64 -4.73 -9.69 -1.73
CA GLY A 64 -4.79 -11.05 -1.19
C GLY A 64 -5.72 -11.20 0.04
N PRO A 65 -5.44 -10.53 1.17
CA PRO A 65 -6.16 -10.76 2.42
C PRO A 65 -7.59 -10.20 2.45
N SER A 66 -7.99 -9.33 1.51
CA SER A 66 -9.33 -8.71 1.50
C SER A 66 -10.48 -9.69 1.27
N PHE A 67 -10.21 -10.83 0.62
CA PHE A 67 -11.23 -11.81 0.29
C PHE A 67 -10.73 -13.26 0.44
N ASN A 68 -11.29 -13.99 1.40
CA ASN A 68 -10.92 -15.38 1.67
C ASN A 68 -11.75 -16.37 0.83
N ASN A 69 -11.18 -16.86 -0.27
CA ASN A 69 -11.77 -17.92 -1.09
C ASN A 69 -11.57 -19.34 -0.51
N GLY A 70 -10.79 -19.47 0.56
CA GLY A 70 -10.41 -20.74 1.17
C GLY A 70 -11.33 -21.19 2.30
N ARG A 71 -10.77 -22.00 3.20
CA ARG A 71 -11.44 -22.38 4.46
C ARG A 71 -11.29 -21.25 5.49
N PRO A 72 -12.24 -21.08 6.41
CA PRO A 72 -12.05 -20.20 7.56
C PRO A 72 -10.82 -20.61 8.38
N TYR A 73 -10.18 -19.63 9.02
CA TYR A 73 -9.07 -19.84 9.94
C TYR A 73 -9.02 -18.72 10.97
N GLY A 74 -8.71 -19.03 12.23
CA GLY A 74 -8.74 -18.04 13.32
C GLY A 74 -10.09 -17.32 13.39
N TYR A 75 -10.06 -15.99 13.35
CA TYR A 75 -11.25 -15.14 13.27
C TYR A 75 -11.65 -14.76 11.83
N THR A 76 -10.92 -15.24 10.82
CA THR A 76 -11.16 -14.93 9.40
C THR A 76 -12.16 -15.93 8.80
N HIS A 77 -13.33 -15.43 8.43
CA HIS A 77 -14.38 -16.20 7.77
C HIS A 77 -14.13 -16.30 6.25
N LYS A 78 -15.04 -16.97 5.51
CA LYS A 78 -15.00 -16.98 4.03
C LYS A 78 -15.47 -15.63 3.49
N GLN A 79 -15.03 -15.28 2.28
CA GLN A 79 -15.38 -14.05 1.56
C GLN A 79 -14.76 -12.80 2.22
N GLY A 80 -15.47 -11.67 2.24
CA GLY A 80 -14.94 -10.38 2.66
C GLY A 80 -14.42 -10.41 4.11
N THR A 81 -13.14 -10.16 4.30
CA THR A 81 -12.49 -10.38 5.61
C THR A 81 -12.50 -9.17 6.52
N GLY A 82 -12.67 -7.96 5.95
CA GLY A 82 -12.49 -6.70 6.69
C GLY A 82 -11.04 -6.45 7.12
N CYS A 83 -10.06 -7.07 6.45
CA CYS A 83 -8.65 -6.90 6.80
C CYS A 83 -8.24 -5.42 6.80
N THR A 84 -7.30 -5.07 7.67
CA THR A 84 -6.71 -3.73 7.83
C THR A 84 -7.59 -2.72 8.57
N VAL A 85 -8.89 -2.98 8.74
CA VAL A 85 -9.78 -2.09 9.51
C VAL A 85 -9.27 -1.92 10.95
N ARG A 86 -8.95 -3.02 11.64
CA ARG A 86 -8.43 -2.94 13.02
C ARG A 86 -7.05 -2.31 13.06
N THR A 87 -6.21 -2.54 12.05
CA THR A 87 -4.89 -1.88 11.96
C THR A 87 -5.01 -0.37 11.82
N LEU A 88 -5.90 0.13 10.97
CA LEU A 88 -6.13 1.57 10.81
C LEU A 88 -6.72 2.22 12.07
N VAL A 89 -7.68 1.56 12.72
CA VAL A 89 -8.25 2.05 13.98
C VAL A 89 -7.16 2.14 15.05
N ALA A 90 -6.40 1.05 15.25
CA ALA A 90 -5.32 1.03 16.24
C ALA A 90 -4.24 2.09 15.93
N TYR A 91 -3.89 2.29 14.65
CA TYR A 91 -2.94 3.33 14.26
C TYR A 91 -3.42 4.73 14.62
N VAL A 92 -4.70 5.05 14.38
CA VAL A 92 -5.27 6.35 14.75
C VAL A 92 -5.32 6.51 16.27
N GLU A 93 -5.71 5.46 17.01
CA GLU A 93 -5.69 5.46 18.48
C GLU A 93 -4.28 5.72 19.03
N ASP A 94 -3.26 5.05 18.47
CA ASP A 94 -1.85 5.21 18.86
C ASP A 94 -1.34 6.63 18.58
N ILE A 95 -1.68 7.21 17.41
CA ILE A 95 -1.32 8.61 17.09
C ILE A 95 -1.94 9.57 18.10
N LEU A 96 -3.23 9.40 18.42
CA LEU A 96 -3.94 10.29 19.33
C LEU A 96 -3.44 10.18 20.77
N ALA A 97 -2.99 8.99 21.18
CA ALA A 97 -2.39 8.79 22.51
C ALA A 97 -0.96 9.36 22.62
N ALA A 98 -0.26 9.50 21.50
CA ALA A 98 1.10 10.06 21.44
C ALA A 98 1.13 11.59 21.26
N ALA A 99 -0.01 12.22 20.94
CA ALA A 99 -0.17 13.67 20.79
C ALA A 99 -0.45 14.36 22.13
#